data_AF-A0A1H2YP66-F1
#
_entry.id   AF-A0A1H2YP66-F1
#
_cell.length_a   1.000
_cell.length_b   1.000
_cell.length_c   1.000
_cell.angle_alpha   90.00
_cell.angle_beta   90.00
_cell.angle_gamma   90.00
#
_symmetry.space_group_name_H-M   'P 1'
#
loop_
_entity.id
_entity.type
_entity.pdbx_description
1 polymer ?
#
loop_
_entity_poly.entity_id
_entity_poly.type
_entity_poly.pdbx_seq_one_letter_code
_entity_poly.pdbx_strand_id
1 'polypeptide(L)' 'MRLGVGEARGMLLSGFNQEIYEKGLREEEKLSAIRNMLDLGLSKEQISGKYPEELIEKVLLETTNV' A
#
# COMPACT_ATOMS: atom_id res chain seq x y z
N MET A 1 9.39 31.64 21.35
CA MET A 1 9.61 30.31 20.77
C MET A 1 8.32 29.86 20.09
N ARG A 2 8.26 29.88 18.75
CA ARG A 2 7.15 29.23 18.02
C ARG A 2 7.53 27.76 17.91
N LEU A 3 6.93 26.91 18.73
CA LEU A 3 6.91 25.46 18.50
C LEU A 3 6.21 25.26 17.16
N GLY A 4 6.98 24.89 16.14
CA GLY A 4 6.46 24.65 14.81
C GLY A 4 5.46 23.50 14.87
N VAL A 5 4.26 23.71 14.31
CA VAL A 5 3.21 22.69 14.16
C VAL A 5 3.71 21.43 13.42
N GLY A 6 4.91 21.47 12.83
CA GLY A 6 5.61 20.31 12.26
C GLY A 6 6.23 19.35 13.29
N GLU A 7 6.69 19.80 14.46
CA GLU A 7 7.36 18.93 15.44
C GLU A 7 6.38 18.13 16.30
N ALA A 8 5.20 18.70 16.58
CA ALA A 8 4.15 18.01 17.32
C ALA A 8 3.49 16.86 16.52
N ARG A 9 3.45 16.98 15.17
CA ARG A 9 3.00 15.88 14.30
C ARG A 9 3.99 14.70 14.29
N GLY A 10 5.29 14.98 14.41
CA GLY A 10 6.32 13.94 14.58
C GLY A 10 6.22 13.21 15.93
N MET A 11 5.92 13.94 17.01
CA MET A 11 5.77 13.37 18.36
C MET A 11 4.44 12.64 18.61
N LEU A 12 3.39 12.90 17.82
CA LEU A 12 2.13 12.14 17.87
C LEU A 12 2.25 10.76 17.20
N LEU A 13 3.10 10.63 16.18
CA LEU A 13 3.37 9.36 15.52
C LEU A 13 4.46 8.52 16.20
N SER A 14 5.30 9.12 17.05
CA SER A 14 6.38 8.39 17.75
C SER A 14 5.86 7.36 18.77
N GLY A 15 4.60 7.47 19.21
CA GLY A 15 3.93 6.46 20.03
C GLY A 15 3.01 5.51 19.25
N PHE A 16 2.49 5.95 18.10
CA PHE A 16 1.61 5.16 17.25
C PHE A 16 2.37 4.64 16.04
N ASN A 17 3.25 3.68 16.31
CA ASN A 17 3.63 2.62 15.38
C ASN A 17 4.10 3.10 14.00
N GLN A 18 5.25 3.78 13.96
CA GLN A 18 6.00 4.04 12.72
C GLN A 18 6.09 2.78 11.83
N GLU A 19 6.20 1.60 12.45
CA GLU A 19 6.16 0.32 11.75
C GLU A 19 4.84 0.05 11.02
N ILE A 20 3.67 0.41 11.58
CA ILE A 20 2.37 0.28 10.91
C ILE A 20 2.27 1.25 9.74
N TYR A 21 2.75 2.49 9.91
CA TYR A 21 2.76 3.47 8.83
C TYR A 21 3.65 3.01 7.66
N GLU A 22 4.85 2.53 7.95
CA GLU A 22 5.76 1.98 6.93
C GLU A 22 5.23 0.68 6.32
N LYS A 23 4.58 -0.20 7.11
CA LYS A 23 3.92 -1.41 6.59
C LYS A 23 2.77 -1.04 5.65
N GLY A 24 1.92 -0.09 6.04
CA GLY A 24 0.79 0.38 5.24
C GLY A 24 1.23 1.02 3.92
N LEU A 25 2.26 1.87 3.96
CA LEU A 25 2.85 2.44 2.73
C LEU A 25 3.37 1.35 1.78
N ARG A 26 4.09 0.35 2.32
CA ARG A 26 4.59 -0.77 1.51
C ARG A 26 3.48 -1.64 0.94
N GLU A 27 2.32 -1.74 1.60
CA GLU A 27 1.17 -2.47 1.07
C GLU A 27 0.51 -1.70 -0.08
N GLU A 28 0.33 -0.39 0.06
CA GLU A 28 -0.24 0.45 -0.99
C GLU A 28 0.62 0.44 -2.26
N GLU A 29 1.96 0.51 -2.12
CA GLU A 29 2.87 0.40 -3.26
C GLU A 29 2.78 -0.97 -3.95
N LYS A 30 2.59 -2.05 -3.20
CA LYS A 30 2.38 -3.39 -3.78
C LYS A 30 1.07 -3.47 -4.55
N LEU A 31 -0.02 -2.94 -4.00
CA LEU A 31 -1.32 -2.91 -4.67
C LEU A 31 -1.27 -2.09 -5.97
N SER A 32 -0.59 -0.94 -5.94
CA SER A 32 -0.36 -0.11 -7.13
C SER A 32 0.44 -0.85 -8.21
N ALA A 33 1.50 -1.55 -7.81
CA ALA A 33 2.29 -2.36 -8.75
C ALA A 33 1.46 -3.49 -9.39
N ILE A 34 0.62 -4.18 -8.61
CA ILE A 34 -0.28 -5.22 -9.11
C ILE A 34 -1.29 -4.64 -10.11
N ARG A 35 -1.91 -3.48 -9.79
CA ARG A 35 -2.82 -2.78 -10.72
C ARG A 35 -2.16 -2.48 -12.05
N ASN A 36 -0.95 -1.92 -12.03
CA ASN A 36 -0.19 -1.63 -13.24
C ASN A 36 0.12 -2.89 -14.04
N MET A 37 0.43 -4.01 -13.37
CA MET A 37 0.67 -5.28 -14.06
C MET A 37 -0.58 -5.83 -14.75
N LEU A 38 -1.73 -5.76 -14.07
CA LEU A 38 -3.02 -6.14 -14.65
C LEU A 38 -3.40 -5.23 -15.83
N ASP A 39 -3.17 -3.93 -15.71
CA ASP A 39 -3.41 -2.94 -16.79
C ASP A 39 -2.52 -3.18 -18.02
N LEU A 40 -1.27 -3.65 -17.79
CA LEU A 40 -0.37 -4.12 -18.85
C LEU A 40 -0.78 -5.47 -19.46
N GLY A 41 -1.89 -6.08 -19.01
CA GLY A 41 -2.43 -7.33 -19.53
C GLY A 41 -1.78 -8.59 -18.98
N LEU A 42 -1.05 -8.51 -17.86
CA LEU A 42 -0.49 -9.70 -17.19
C LEU A 42 -1.60 -10.50 -16.50
N SER A 43 -1.53 -11.83 -16.63
CA SER A 43 -2.48 -12.73 -15.98
C SER A 43 -2.20 -12.89 -14.48
N LYS A 44 -3.24 -13.21 -13.70
CA LYS A 44 -3.13 -13.56 -12.27
C LYS A 44 -2.00 -14.56 -11.99
N GLU A 45 -1.85 -15.59 -12.82
CA GLU A 45 -0.80 -16.61 -12.69
C GLU A 45 0.62 -16.04 -12.76
N GLN A 46 0.85 -15.04 -13.63
CA GLN A 46 2.16 -14.39 -13.78
C GLN A 46 2.46 -13.47 -12.59
N ILE A 47 1.43 -12.81 -12.05
CA ILE A 47 1.56 -11.91 -10.91
C ILE A 47 1.69 -12.69 -9.59
N SER A 48 1.03 -13.85 -9.47
CA SER A 48 1.06 -14.74 -8.30
C SER A 48 2.46 -15.28 -7.98
N GLY A 49 3.34 -15.36 -8.98
CA GLY A 49 4.76 -15.68 -8.77
C GLY A 49 5.56 -14.59 -8.03
N LYS A 50 5.07 -13.34 -8.01
CA LYS A 50 5.76 -12.17 -7.44
C LYS A 50 5.03 -11.55 -6.25
N TYR A 51 3.71 -11.67 -6.19
CA TYR A 51 2.87 -11.12 -5.13
C TYR A 51 1.95 -12.20 -4.57
N PRO A 52 1.65 -12.16 -3.26
CA PRO A 52 0.69 -13.08 -2.66
C PRO A 52 -0.68 -12.93 -3.31
N GLU A 53 -1.37 -14.05 -3.48
CA GLU A 53 -2.70 -14.11 -4.10
C GLU A 53 -3.71 -13.17 -3.43
N GLU A 54 -3.64 -13.04 -2.11
CA GLU A 54 -4.51 -12.16 -1.31
C GLU A 54 -4.46 -10.68 -1.75
N LEU A 55 -3.28 -10.16 -2.11
CA LEU A 55 -3.13 -8.79 -2.62
C LEU A 55 -3.65 -8.68 -4.06
N ILE A 56 -3.51 -9.73 -4.86
CA ILE A 56 -3.99 -9.74 -6.24
C ILE A 56 -5.53 -9.77 -6.27
N GLU A 57 -6.14 -10.61 -5.44
CA GLU A 57 -7.59 -10.67 -5.30
C GLU A 57 -8.17 -9.36 -4.77
N LYS A 58 -7.51 -8.72 -3.81
CA LYS A 58 -7.90 -7.40 -3.32
C LYS A 58 -7.98 -6.36 -4.44
N VAL A 59 -6.96 -6.31 -5.30
CA VAL A 59 -6.94 -5.41 -6.47
C VAL A 59 -8.03 -5.77 -7.48
N LEU A 60 -8.25 -7.06 -7.76
CA LEU A 60 -9.27 -7.51 -8.71
C LEU A 60 -10.70 -7.16 -8.20
N LEU A 61 -10.96 -7.31 -6.91
CA LEU A 61 -12.22 -6.92 -6.28
C LEU A 61 -12.44 -5.41 -6.32
N GLU A 62 -11.40 -4.61 -6.05
CA GLU A 62 -11.48 -3.15 -6.15
C GLU A 62 -11.75 -2.66 -7.57
N THR A 63 -11.14 -3.29 -8.58
CA THR A 63 -11.31 -2.91 -10.00
C THR A 63 -12.64 -3.37 -10.60
N THR A 64 -13.26 -4.41 -10.05
CA THR A 64 -14.56 -4.95 -10.52
C THR A 64 -15.76 -4.19 -9.95
N ASN A 65 -15.61 -3.46 -8.84
CA ASN A 65 -16.68 -2.67 -8.21
C ASN A 65 -16.86 -1.26 -8.82
N VAL A 66 -16.31 -0.99 -10.00
CA VAL A 66 -16.38 0.28 -10.75
C VAL A 66 -17.36 0.19 -11.91
#